data_AF-A0AAV9AKZ9-F1
#
_entry.id   AF-A0AAV9AKZ9-F1
#
_cell.length_a   1.000
_cell.length_b   1.000
_cell.length_c   1.000
_cell.angle_alpha   90.00
_cell.angle_beta   90.00
_cell.angle_gamma   90.00
#
_symmetry.space_group_name_H-M   'P 1'
#
loop_
_entity.id
_entity.type
_entity.pdbx_description
1 polymer ?
#
loop_
_entity_poly.entity_id
_entity_poly.type
_entity_poly.pdbx_seq_one_letter_code
_entity_poly.pdbx_strand_id
1 'polypeptide(L)'
;MLGLKLEGCLNKTTCLDPSPRVVTVHRGTSASIYLDNAAYRSFIYNKFGVSPVDMESASVALICAQQGVPFIVIRALSDLAGGGSAQSNEADTFTPIAATNSVKAVVEFIKKLGSH
;
A
#
# COMPACT_ATOMS: atom_id res chain seq x y z
N MET A 1 -6.39 -13.01 6.76
CA MET A 1 -5.19 -12.46 6.08
C MET A 1 -3.97 -12.36 6.99
N LEU A 2 -4.14 -12.28 8.32
CA LEU A 2 -3.03 -12.39 9.28
C LEU A 2 -2.26 -13.70 9.08
N GLY A 3 -0.93 -13.62 9.01
CA GLY A 3 -0.04 -14.77 8.78
C GLY A 3 0.21 -15.14 7.31
N LEU A 4 -0.29 -14.34 6.34
CA LEU A 4 0.04 -14.55 4.93
C LEU A 4 1.55 -14.37 4.69
N LYS A 5 2.19 -15.39 4.11
CA LYS A 5 3.59 -15.31 3.69
C LYS A 5 3.72 -14.43 2.45
N LEU A 6 4.38 -13.29 2.62
CA LEU A 6 4.67 -12.32 1.57
C LEU A 6 6.10 -12.50 1.04
N GLU A 7 6.34 -12.08 -0.20
CA GLU A 7 7.68 -12.00 -0.76
C GLU A 7 8.46 -10.89 -0.08
N GLY A 8 9.60 -11.22 0.51
CA GLY A 8 10.49 -10.27 1.18
C GLY A 8 11.73 -9.89 0.37
N CYS A 9 12.05 -10.61 -0.70
CA CYS A 9 13.26 -10.38 -1.49
C CYS A 9 12.96 -10.40 -2.99
N LEU A 10 13.62 -9.52 -3.74
CA LEU A 10 13.62 -9.55 -5.20
C LEU A 10 14.63 -10.56 -5.73
N ASN A 11 15.78 -10.67 -5.04
CA ASN A 11 16.88 -11.57 -5.36
C ASN A 11 17.68 -11.88 -4.08
N LYS A 12 18.80 -12.59 -4.19
CA LYS A 12 19.62 -13.00 -3.03
C LYS A 12 20.23 -11.84 -2.23
N THR A 13 20.35 -10.65 -2.82
CA THR A 13 21.05 -9.50 -2.24
C THR A 13 20.12 -8.33 -1.91
N THR A 14 18.92 -8.29 -2.49
CA THR A 14 17.98 -7.17 -2.36
C THR A 14 16.70 -7.64 -1.68
N CYS A 15 16.59 -7.34 -0.39
CA CYS A 15 15.49 -7.73 0.47
C CYS A 15 14.92 -6.54 1.26
N LEU A 16 13.65 -6.65 1.63
CA LEU A 16 12.96 -5.73 2.53
C LEU A 16 13.39 -6.01 3.97
N ASP A 17 13.67 -4.95 4.71
CA ASP A 17 13.86 -4.95 6.16
C ASP A 17 13.03 -3.82 6.78
N PRO A 18 12.03 -4.10 7.65
CA PRO A 18 11.64 -5.42 8.16
C PRO A 18 10.89 -6.27 7.14
N SER A 19 10.75 -7.57 7.45
CA SER A 19 9.94 -8.50 6.65
C SER A 19 8.50 -8.00 6.46
N PRO A 20 7.93 -8.14 5.25
CA PRO A 20 6.61 -7.61 4.94
C PRO A 20 5.52 -8.35 5.70
N ARG A 21 4.49 -7.60 6.11
CA ARG A 21 3.30 -8.13 6.80
C ARG A 21 2.05 -7.40 6.33
N VAL A 22 0.92 -8.10 6.39
CA VAL A 22 -0.40 -7.50 6.15
C VAL A 22 -0.86 -6.79 7.43
N VAL A 23 -1.24 -5.53 7.30
CA VAL A 23 -1.81 -4.72 8.40
C VAL A 23 -3.08 -4.03 7.93
N THR A 24 -4.04 -3.87 8.85
CA THR A 24 -5.18 -2.98 8.63
C THR A 24 -4.80 -1.61 9.17
N VAL A 25 -5.03 -0.57 8.38
CA VAL A 25 -4.81 0.82 8.78
C VAL A 25 -6.14 1.48 9.11
N HIS A 26 -6.12 2.44 10.03
CA HIS A 26 -7.32 3.21 10.36
C HIS A 26 -7.72 4.19 9.25
N ARG A 27 -6.73 4.79 8.57
CA ARG A 27 -6.95 5.83 7.55
C ARG A 27 -5.89 5.74 6.45
N GLY A 28 -6.34 5.77 5.20
CA GLY A 28 -5.52 6.00 4.01
C GLY A 28 -6.11 7.14 3.19
N THR A 29 -5.34 7.68 2.25
CA THR A 29 -5.80 8.76 1.37
C THR A 29 -5.28 8.59 -0.05
N SER A 30 -5.83 9.37 -0.98
CA SER A 30 -5.31 9.46 -2.34
C SER A 30 -4.98 10.91 -2.69
N ALA A 31 -3.96 11.11 -3.51
CA ALA A 31 -3.59 12.40 -4.06
C ALA A 31 -3.32 12.29 -5.57
N SER A 32 -3.57 13.33 -6.33
CA SER A 32 -3.26 13.37 -7.78
C SER A 32 -1.78 13.59 -8.08
N ILE A 33 -0.89 13.28 -7.13
CA ILE A 33 0.55 13.44 -7.21
C ILE A 33 1.23 12.17 -6.69
N TYR A 34 2.37 11.83 -7.28
CA TYR A 34 3.29 10.89 -6.65
C TYR A 34 3.96 11.59 -5.47
N LEU A 35 3.70 11.14 -4.25
CA LEU A 35 4.23 11.79 -3.06
C LEU A 35 5.65 11.33 -2.77
N ASP A 36 6.64 12.17 -3.08
CA ASP A 36 8.04 11.97 -2.67
C ASP A 36 8.58 13.20 -1.92
N ASN A 37 7.96 13.49 -0.76
CA ASN A 37 8.30 14.66 0.03
C ASN A 37 8.06 14.41 1.52
N ALA A 38 9.16 14.30 2.28
CA ALA A 38 9.12 13.99 3.71
C ALA A 38 8.27 14.99 4.52
N ALA A 39 8.39 16.29 4.22
CA ALA A 39 7.68 17.34 4.94
C ALA A 39 6.15 17.26 4.70
N TYR A 40 5.74 17.04 3.45
CA TYR A 40 4.33 16.89 3.11
C TYR A 40 3.75 15.58 3.66
N ARG A 41 4.50 14.47 3.59
CA ARG A 41 4.14 13.20 4.24
C ARG A 41 3.90 13.38 5.74
N SER A 42 4.82 14.05 6.44
CA SER A 42 4.68 14.33 7.87
C SER A 42 3.50 15.26 8.17
N PHE A 43 3.26 16.26 7.32
CA PHE A 43 2.10 17.14 7.43
C PHE A 43 0.78 16.36 7.35
N ILE A 44 0.59 15.52 6.32
CA ILE A 44 -0.67 14.78 6.16
C ILE A 44 -0.87 13.74 7.26
N TYR A 45 0.20 13.07 7.71
CA TYR A 45 0.15 12.16 8.85
C TYR A 45 -0.31 12.90 10.13
N ASN A 46 0.36 13.99 10.48
CA ASN A 46 0.04 14.74 11.70
C ASN A 46 -1.35 15.39 11.65
N LYS A 47 -1.79 15.85 10.48
CA LYS A 47 -3.05 16.58 10.33
C LYS A 47 -4.26 15.65 10.24
N PHE A 48 -4.12 14.51 9.57
CA PHE A 48 -5.25 13.64 9.21
C PHE A 48 -5.15 12.22 9.77
N GLY A 49 -3.99 11.83 10.29
CA GLY A 49 -3.72 10.46 10.76
C GLY A 49 -3.64 9.44 9.62
N VAL A 50 -3.29 9.87 8.40
CA VAL A 50 -3.19 8.99 7.22
C VAL A 50 -1.84 8.30 7.20
N SER A 51 -1.82 6.98 7.02
CA SER A 51 -0.57 6.20 6.96
C SER A 51 -0.15 5.81 5.55
N PRO A 52 -1.01 5.24 4.68
CA PRO A 52 -0.72 5.11 3.26
C PRO A 52 -1.31 6.26 2.44
N VAL A 53 -0.61 6.60 1.37
CA VAL A 53 -1.08 7.46 0.29
C VAL A 53 -0.95 6.70 -1.03
N ASP A 54 -1.98 6.75 -1.86
CA ASP A 54 -1.92 6.30 -3.26
C ASP A 54 -2.54 7.36 -4.18
N MET A 55 -2.89 7.00 -5.41
CA MET A 55 -3.40 7.97 -6.38
C MET A 55 -4.86 7.71 -6.79
N GLU A 56 -5.46 6.57 -6.41
CA GLU A 56 -6.79 6.17 -6.89
C GLU A 56 -7.79 5.69 -5.83
N SER A 57 -7.34 5.11 -4.71
CA SER A 57 -8.25 4.35 -3.82
C SER A 57 -9.43 5.17 -3.30
N ALA A 58 -9.22 6.43 -2.91
CA ALA A 58 -10.26 7.30 -2.38
C ALA A 58 -11.28 7.72 -3.45
N SER A 59 -10.86 7.88 -4.71
CA SER A 59 -11.79 8.19 -5.81
C SER A 59 -12.65 6.96 -6.16
N VAL A 60 -12.05 5.77 -6.20
CA VAL A 60 -12.80 4.51 -6.37
C VAL A 60 -13.77 4.29 -5.20
N ALA A 61 -13.32 4.52 -3.95
CA ALA A 61 -14.16 4.42 -2.77
C ALA A 61 -15.39 5.35 -2.83
N LEU A 62 -15.18 6.59 -3.29
CA LEU A 62 -16.25 7.58 -3.44
C LEU A 62 -17.34 7.09 -4.40
N ILE A 63 -16.94 6.57 -5.56
CA ILE A 63 -17.90 6.04 -6.55
C ILE A 63 -18.62 4.81 -6.00
N CYS A 64 -17.90 3.86 -5.37
CA CYS A 64 -18.53 2.70 -4.73
C CYS A 64 -19.56 3.11 -3.67
N ALA A 65 -19.24 4.10 -2.84
CA ALA A 65 -20.17 4.63 -1.84
C ALA A 65 -21.41 5.26 -2.49
N GLN A 66 -21.23 6.04 -3.56
CA GLN A 66 -22.34 6.65 -4.32
C GLN A 66 -23.25 5.61 -4.99
N GLN A 67 -22.68 4.48 -5.42
CA GLN A 67 -23.42 3.40 -6.07
C GLN A 67 -23.92 2.31 -5.10
N GLY A 68 -23.70 2.46 -3.79
CA GLY A 68 -24.09 1.46 -2.80
C GLY A 68 -23.35 0.12 -2.93
N VAL A 69 -22.14 0.12 -3.48
CA VAL A 69 -21.32 -1.08 -3.69
C VAL A 69 -20.33 -1.25 -2.53
N PRO A 70 -20.32 -2.40 -1.83
CA PRO A 70 -19.30 -2.70 -0.82
C PRO A 70 -17.89 -2.64 -1.42
N PHE A 71 -16.96 -2.05 -0.69
CA PHE A 71 -15.63 -1.75 -1.20
C PHE A 71 -14.54 -2.04 -0.16
N ILE A 72 -13.37 -2.48 -0.65
CA ILE A 72 -12.16 -2.68 0.14
C ILE A 72 -10.93 -2.33 -0.70
N VAL A 73 -9.95 -1.69 -0.07
CA VAL A 73 -8.63 -1.41 -0.67
C VAL A 73 -7.62 -2.40 -0.13
N ILE A 74 -6.88 -3.03 -1.02
CA ILE A 74 -5.69 -3.82 -0.69
C ILE A 74 -4.52 -3.23 -1.47
N ARG A 75 -3.53 -2.72 -0.75
CA ARG A 75 -2.30 -2.13 -1.31
C ARG A 75 -1.08 -2.73 -0.61
N ALA A 76 0.03 -2.76 -1.32
CA ALA A 76 1.36 -2.98 -0.76
C ALA A 76 2.19 -1.72 -1.03
N LEU A 77 2.99 -1.29 -0.05
CA LEU A 77 3.81 -0.10 -0.16
C LEU A 77 5.03 -0.37 -1.07
N SER A 78 5.23 0.50 -2.06
CA SER A 78 6.40 0.51 -2.94
C SER A 78 7.59 1.29 -2.36
N ASP A 79 7.28 2.30 -1.54
CA ASP A 79 8.24 3.28 -1.03
C ASP A 79 7.74 3.95 0.26
N LEU A 80 8.51 4.93 0.75
CA LEU A 80 8.29 5.62 2.03
C LEU A 80 7.83 7.07 1.90
N ALA A 81 7.37 7.48 0.71
CA ALA A 81 6.84 8.79 0.40
C ALA A 81 7.77 9.96 0.79
N GLY A 82 9.02 9.92 0.33
CA GLY A 82 10.09 10.83 0.75
C GLY A 82 10.82 10.39 2.03
N GLY A 83 10.63 9.14 2.47
CA GLY A 83 11.39 8.55 3.57
C GLY A 83 12.72 7.91 3.16
N GLY A 84 12.94 7.75 1.86
CA GLY A 84 14.16 7.19 1.28
C GLY A 84 15.31 8.19 1.18
N SER A 85 16.34 7.81 0.45
CA SER A 85 17.48 8.69 0.19
C SER A 85 17.12 9.80 -0.81
N ALA A 86 17.86 10.90 -0.80
CA ALA A 86 17.70 11.96 -1.80
C ALA A 86 18.13 11.55 -3.23
N GLN A 87 18.77 10.39 -3.39
CA GLN A 87 19.38 9.94 -4.65
C GLN A 87 18.55 8.86 -5.35
N SER A 88 17.68 8.15 -4.63
CA SER A 88 16.87 7.05 -5.16
C SER A 88 15.61 6.85 -4.34
N ASN A 89 14.50 6.62 -5.04
CA ASN A 89 13.24 6.24 -4.43
C ASN A 89 13.12 4.71 -4.40
N GLU A 90 12.67 4.14 -3.28
CA GLU A 90 12.50 2.70 -3.11
C GLU A 90 11.58 2.08 -4.17
N ALA A 91 10.63 2.84 -4.71
CA ALA A 91 9.70 2.37 -5.74
C ALA A 91 10.41 1.89 -7.01
N ASP A 92 11.55 2.49 -7.38
CA ASP A 92 12.34 2.07 -8.55
C ASP A 92 12.82 0.62 -8.41
N THR A 93 13.00 0.15 -7.18
CA THR A 93 13.45 -1.20 -6.86
C THR A 93 12.28 -2.12 -6.48
N PHE A 94 11.40 -1.67 -5.59
CA PHE A 94 10.45 -2.52 -4.88
C PHE A 94 9.03 -2.54 -5.46
N THR A 95 8.73 -1.76 -6.51
CA THR A 95 7.43 -1.85 -7.20
C THR A 95 7.04 -3.28 -7.61
N PRO A 96 7.95 -4.13 -8.16
CA PRO A 96 7.60 -5.50 -8.53
C PRO A 96 7.20 -6.38 -7.34
N ILE A 97 7.87 -6.23 -6.19
CA ILE A 97 7.54 -7.01 -4.98
C ILE A 97 6.25 -6.51 -4.33
N ALA A 98 6.01 -5.19 -4.35
CA ALA A 98 4.77 -4.59 -3.89
C ALA A 98 3.58 -5.09 -4.72
N ALA A 99 3.68 -5.06 -6.06
CA ALA A 99 2.65 -5.58 -6.96
C ALA A 99 2.36 -7.07 -6.69
N THR A 100 3.42 -7.89 -6.59
CA THR A 100 3.30 -9.33 -6.28
C THR A 100 2.58 -9.58 -4.95
N ASN A 101 2.97 -8.86 -3.89
CA ASN A 101 2.37 -9.00 -2.57
C ASN A 101 0.92 -8.51 -2.53
N SER A 102 0.58 -7.45 -3.26
CA SER A 102 -0.79 -6.96 -3.41
C SER A 102 -1.69 -8.01 -4.06
N VAL A 103 -1.24 -8.59 -5.18
CA VAL A 103 -1.98 -9.67 -5.87
C VAL A 103 -2.18 -10.88 -4.96
N LYS A 104 -1.13 -11.32 -4.24
CA LYS A 104 -1.25 -12.41 -3.28
C LYS A 104 -2.30 -12.14 -2.20
N ALA A 105 -2.29 -10.94 -1.62
CA ALA A 105 -3.26 -10.57 -0.59
C ALA A 105 -4.70 -10.54 -1.15
N VAL A 106 -4.90 -10.02 -2.36
CA VAL A 106 -6.21 -10.02 -3.04
C VAL A 106 -6.70 -11.43 -3.34
N VAL A 107 -5.86 -12.31 -3.88
CA VAL A 107 -6.23 -13.70 -4.18
C VAL A 107 -6.64 -14.44 -2.90
N GLU A 108 -5.89 -14.27 -1.81
CA GLU A 108 -6.22 -14.88 -0.53
C GLU A 108 -7.49 -14.29 0.11
N PHE A 109 -7.76 -13.01 -0.10
CA PHE A 109 -9.02 -12.39 0.29
C PHE A 109 -10.20 -13.00 -0.48
N ILE A 110 -10.11 -13.12 -1.81
CA ILE A 110 -11.17 -13.69 -2.66
C ILE A 110 -11.47 -15.14 -2.29
N LYS A 111 -10.44 -15.98 -2.05
CA LYS A 111 -10.63 -17.37 -1.60
C LYS A 111 -11.46 -17.46 -0.32
N LYS A 112 -11.26 -16.52 0.61
CA LYS A 112 -12.01 -16.45 1.87
C LYS A 112 -13.43 -15.94 1.70
N LEU A 113 -13.69 -15.09 0.69
CA LEU A 113 -15.05 -14.65 0.36
C LEU A 113 -15.90 -15.78 -0.19
N GLY A 114 -15.36 -16.61 -1.09
CA GLY A 114 -16.09 -17.73 -1.70
C GLY A 114 -16.22 -18.99 -0.83
N SER A 115 -15.74 -18.94 0.42
CA SER A 115 -15.85 -20.04 1.40
C SER A 115 -17.11 -19.93 2.28
N HIS A 116 -18.02 -19.03 1.92
CA HIS A 116 -19.36 -18.83 2.48
C HIS A 116 -20.38 -18.88 1.34
#